data_AF-A0A3M2E8S9-F1
#
_entry.id   AF-A0A3M2E8S9-F1
#
_cell.length_a   1.000
_cell.length_b   1.000
_cell.length_c   1.000
_cell.angle_alpha   90.00
_cell.angle_beta   90.00
_cell.angle_gamma   90.00
#
_symmetry.space_group_name_H-M   'P 1'
#
loop_
_entity.id
_entity.type
_entity.pdbx_description
1 polymer ?
#
loop_
_entity_poly.entity_id
_entity_poly.type
_entity_poly.pdbx_seq_one_letter_code
_entity_poly.pdbx_strand_id
1 'polypeptide(L)'
;MRVALLGSNDLAEWQARAVAAWPGGAEAVGLADVAPHDRAVLADVLARSAVLVIHGAPADRFRLAEAAARHGCHLLLAWPPAASIPEAEALVRLAEEAGVEIGVQRPLRWQPALQDGPPALRPSLVLLQQDVPDGRPWPRLLADAVDLCTAVAGGGGVRRVEAAAVRRAAHPEAMAFTLRFLRGTLAQVSLRRGPVDRASLYAAGPGGRLEVDFSGMQARLAVLEARQNEDRPDALETETAALVTAEVHAFLDALAARQPAPVSILEALQTMRLVERLMQRLR
;
A
#
# COMPACT_ATOMS: atom_id res chain seq x y z
N MET A 1 -2.09 -3.64 -22.89
CA MET A 1 -2.99 -2.92 -21.96
C MET A 1 -2.55 -1.46 -21.90
N ARG A 2 -3.48 -0.48 -21.93
CA ARG A 2 -3.11 0.95 -21.95
C ARG A 2 -3.19 1.53 -20.53
N VAL A 3 -2.09 2.04 -19.99
CA VAL A 3 -1.98 2.49 -18.61
C VAL A 3 -1.60 3.97 -18.58
N ALA A 4 -2.39 4.81 -17.91
CA ALA A 4 -2.04 6.20 -17.63
C ALA A 4 -1.60 6.36 -16.18
N LEU A 5 -0.65 7.26 -15.94
CA LEU A 5 -0.16 7.60 -14.60
C LEU A 5 -0.52 9.05 -14.32
N LEU A 6 -1.26 9.26 -13.22
CA LEU A 6 -1.68 10.57 -12.75
C LEU A 6 -0.87 10.97 -11.52
N GLY A 7 -0.14 12.07 -11.63
CA GLY A 7 0.74 12.61 -10.59
C GLY A 7 2.21 12.68 -11.01
N SER A 8 2.95 13.54 -10.32
CA SER A 8 4.27 14.03 -10.74
C SER A 8 5.39 13.71 -9.74
N ASN A 9 5.20 12.76 -8.82
CA ASN A 9 6.24 12.35 -7.87
C ASN A 9 7.18 11.29 -8.46
N ASP A 10 8.36 11.12 -7.85
CA ASP A 10 9.36 10.14 -8.29
C ASP A 10 8.78 8.70 -8.33
N LEU A 11 7.88 8.36 -7.39
CA LEU A 11 7.20 7.06 -7.39
C LEU A 11 6.42 6.80 -8.69
N ALA A 12 5.73 7.82 -9.22
CA ALA A 12 5.01 7.72 -10.49
C ALA A 12 5.96 7.44 -11.65
N GLU A 13 7.16 8.05 -11.69
CA GLU A 13 8.16 7.76 -12.72
C GLU A 13 8.61 6.29 -12.69
N TRP A 14 8.89 5.77 -11.49
CA TRP A 14 9.27 4.37 -11.30
C TRP A 14 8.17 3.41 -11.75
N GLN A 15 6.92 3.73 -11.47
CA GLN A 15 5.80 2.94 -11.94
C GLN A 15 5.61 3.02 -13.46
N ALA A 16 5.89 4.16 -14.08
CA ALA A 16 5.86 4.29 -15.53
C ALA A 16 6.89 3.34 -16.17
N ARG A 17 8.10 3.28 -15.59
CA ARG A 17 9.15 2.32 -15.99
C ARG A 17 8.70 0.88 -15.77
N ALA A 18 8.07 0.57 -14.63
CA ALA A 18 7.55 -0.76 -14.33
C ALA A 18 6.46 -1.19 -15.33
N VAL A 19 5.52 -0.31 -15.68
CA VAL A 19 4.50 -0.56 -16.71
C VAL A 19 5.16 -0.88 -18.06
N ALA A 20 6.13 -0.07 -18.49
CA ALA A 20 6.84 -0.28 -19.75
C ALA A 20 7.64 -1.59 -19.77
N ALA A 21 8.14 -2.02 -18.61
CA ALA A 21 8.86 -3.28 -18.44
C ALA A 21 7.94 -4.51 -18.22
N TRP A 22 6.61 -4.34 -18.20
CA TRP A 22 5.70 -5.45 -17.94
C TRP A 22 5.66 -6.44 -19.12
N PRO A 23 5.92 -7.74 -18.91
CA PRO A 23 6.02 -8.74 -19.99
C PRO A 23 4.76 -8.91 -20.84
N GLY A 24 3.58 -8.60 -20.30
CA GLY A 24 2.30 -8.68 -21.00
C GLY A 24 2.07 -7.59 -22.06
N GLY A 25 3.02 -6.67 -22.27
CA GLY A 25 2.93 -5.64 -23.30
C GLY A 25 1.94 -4.53 -22.95
N ALA A 26 2.26 -3.74 -21.91
CA ALA A 26 1.52 -2.52 -21.60
C ALA A 26 2.14 -1.31 -22.29
N GLU A 27 1.28 -0.38 -22.67
CA GLU A 27 1.68 0.93 -23.21
C GLU A 27 1.39 1.99 -22.15
N ALA A 28 2.41 2.75 -21.77
CA ALA A 28 2.25 3.92 -20.94
C ALA A 28 1.69 5.07 -21.80
N VAL A 29 0.44 5.46 -21.55
CA VAL A 29 -0.30 6.48 -22.34
C VAL A 29 0.19 7.91 -22.00
N GLY A 30 0.91 8.06 -20.88
CA GLY A 30 1.57 9.29 -20.47
C GLY A 30 1.66 9.42 -18.94
N LEU A 31 2.58 10.28 -18.50
CA LEU A 31 2.57 10.86 -17.15
C LEU A 31 1.89 12.23 -17.26
N ALA A 32 0.80 12.42 -16.53
CA ALA A 32 0.07 13.69 -16.57
C ALA A 32 -0.20 14.18 -15.15
N ASP A 33 0.15 15.43 -14.89
CA ASP A 33 -0.31 16.13 -13.69
C ASP A 33 -1.71 16.68 -13.96
N VAL A 34 -2.71 15.80 -13.85
CA VAL A 34 -4.10 16.15 -14.14
C VAL A 34 -4.74 16.65 -12.86
N ALA A 35 -4.91 17.97 -12.77
CA ALA A 35 -5.78 18.53 -11.75
C ALA A 35 -7.20 17.95 -11.91
N PRO A 36 -7.88 17.49 -10.84
CA PRO A 36 -9.21 16.86 -10.94
C PRO A 36 -10.28 17.73 -11.61
N HIS A 37 -10.04 19.04 -11.71
CA HIS A 37 -10.94 20.01 -12.29
C HIS A 37 -10.73 20.22 -13.80
N ASP A 38 -9.64 19.72 -14.38
CA ASP A 38 -9.39 19.79 -15.82
C ASP A 38 -10.10 18.64 -16.56
N ARG A 39 -11.40 18.84 -16.80
CA ARG A 39 -12.28 17.83 -17.38
C ARG A 39 -11.90 17.43 -18.81
N ALA A 40 -11.33 18.35 -19.59
CA ALA A 40 -10.97 18.07 -20.98
C ALA A 40 -9.76 17.14 -21.05
N VAL A 41 -8.72 17.43 -20.25
CA VAL A 41 -7.53 16.57 -20.16
C VAL A 41 -7.90 15.22 -19.56
N LEU A 42 -8.70 15.20 -18.50
CA LEU A 42 -9.14 13.94 -17.90
C LEU A 42 -9.94 13.08 -18.89
N ALA A 43 -10.86 13.68 -19.67
CA ALA A 43 -11.64 12.95 -20.66
C ALA A 43 -10.75 12.32 -21.76
N ASP A 44 -9.73 13.02 -22.25
CA ASP A 44 -8.78 12.47 -23.23
C ASP A 44 -8.00 11.27 -22.66
N VAL A 45 -7.48 11.42 -21.43
CA VAL A 45 -6.74 10.35 -20.74
C VAL A 45 -7.63 9.11 -20.54
N LEU A 46 -8.88 9.31 -20.09
CA LEU A 46 -9.83 8.22 -19.86
C LEU A 46 -10.20 7.49 -21.15
N ALA A 47 -10.46 8.21 -22.24
CA ALA A 47 -10.79 7.60 -23.55
C ALA A 47 -9.66 6.69 -24.08
N ARG A 48 -8.42 6.97 -23.68
CA ARG A 48 -7.22 6.28 -24.16
C ARG A 48 -6.66 5.24 -23.19
N SER A 49 -7.26 5.07 -22.02
CA SER A 49 -6.71 4.23 -20.97
C SER A 49 -7.62 3.06 -20.62
N ALA A 50 -7.04 1.94 -20.20
CA ALA A 50 -7.74 0.82 -19.59
C ALA A 50 -7.45 0.75 -18.09
N VAL A 51 -6.30 1.29 -17.67
CA VAL A 51 -5.86 1.35 -16.28
C VAL A 51 -5.37 2.75 -15.96
N LEU A 52 -5.70 3.26 -14.77
CA LEU A 52 -5.12 4.48 -14.22
C LEU A 52 -4.37 4.18 -12.91
N VAL A 53 -3.12 4.62 -12.84
CA VAL A 53 -2.34 4.68 -11.59
C VAL A 53 -2.47 6.10 -11.03
N ILE A 54 -3.04 6.27 -9.84
CA ILE A 54 -3.42 7.59 -9.32
C ILE A 54 -2.65 7.92 -8.04
N HIS A 55 -1.81 8.94 -8.13
CA HIS A 55 -1.15 9.63 -7.02
C HIS A 55 -1.86 10.95 -6.69
N GLY A 56 -1.29 11.72 -5.75
CA GLY A 56 -1.81 13.03 -5.35
C GLY A 56 -2.56 13.00 -4.02
N ALA A 57 -3.16 14.12 -3.62
CA ALA A 57 -3.83 14.22 -2.34
C ALA A 57 -5.04 13.26 -2.25
N PRO A 58 -5.33 12.65 -1.10
CA PRO A 58 -6.45 11.70 -0.97
C PRO A 58 -7.83 12.25 -1.39
N ALA A 59 -8.07 13.55 -1.21
CA ALA A 59 -9.30 14.22 -1.62
C ALA A 59 -9.46 14.30 -3.15
N ASP A 60 -8.36 14.54 -3.87
CA ASP A 60 -8.32 14.59 -5.33
C ASP A 60 -8.37 13.18 -5.92
N ARG A 61 -7.72 12.23 -5.26
CA ARG A 61 -7.70 10.81 -5.62
C ARG A 61 -9.09 10.21 -5.71
N PHE A 62 -9.97 10.48 -4.74
CA PHE A 62 -11.34 9.98 -4.78
C PHE A 62 -12.09 10.45 -6.04
N ARG A 63 -11.99 11.74 -6.39
CA ARG A 63 -12.68 12.31 -7.56
C ARG A 63 -12.17 11.74 -8.87
N LEU A 64 -10.85 11.59 -9.00
CA LEU A 64 -10.23 11.00 -10.18
C LEU A 64 -10.59 9.52 -10.31
N ALA A 65 -10.54 8.77 -9.21
CA ALA A 65 -10.96 7.37 -9.16
C ALA A 65 -12.45 7.21 -9.52
N GLU A 66 -13.30 8.12 -9.05
CA GLU A 66 -14.73 8.09 -9.35
C GLU A 66 -15.00 8.25 -10.85
N ALA A 67 -14.39 9.27 -11.48
CA ALA A 67 -14.52 9.51 -12.90
C ALA A 67 -13.97 8.31 -13.72
N ALA A 68 -12.81 7.79 -13.33
CA ALA A 68 -12.15 6.71 -14.05
C ALA A 68 -12.91 5.39 -13.98
N ALA A 69 -13.41 5.00 -12.80
CA ALA A 69 -14.19 3.77 -12.65
C ALA A 69 -15.51 3.86 -13.43
N ARG A 70 -16.20 5.01 -13.45
CA ARG A 70 -17.41 5.21 -14.29
C ARG A 70 -17.13 5.09 -15.79
N HIS A 71 -15.90 5.35 -16.21
CA HIS A 71 -15.43 5.14 -17.58
C HIS A 71 -14.95 3.71 -17.86
N GLY A 72 -15.05 2.80 -16.89
CA GLY A 72 -14.65 1.39 -17.03
C GLY A 72 -13.14 1.16 -16.88
N CYS A 73 -12.39 2.12 -16.34
CA CYS A 73 -10.96 1.94 -16.10
C CYS A 73 -10.71 1.21 -14.77
N HIS A 74 -9.79 0.24 -14.78
CA HIS A 74 -9.22 -0.33 -13.57
C HIS A 74 -8.25 0.67 -12.91
N LEU A 75 -8.07 0.58 -11.59
CA LEU A 75 -7.34 1.59 -10.83
C LEU A 75 -6.28 0.99 -9.93
N LEU A 76 -5.10 1.61 -9.86
CA LEU A 76 -4.11 1.40 -8.82
C LEU A 76 -3.92 2.71 -8.04
N LEU A 77 -4.39 2.73 -6.80
CA LEU A 77 -4.40 3.95 -5.97
C LEU A 77 -3.25 3.93 -4.97
N ALA A 78 -2.55 5.04 -4.78
CA ALA A 78 -1.64 5.15 -3.66
C ALA A 78 -2.37 4.96 -2.31
N TRP A 79 -1.62 4.80 -1.21
CA TRP A 79 -2.19 4.87 0.14
C TRP A 79 -2.20 6.31 0.69
N PRO A 80 -3.20 6.72 1.48
CA PRO A 80 -4.52 6.07 1.64
C PRO A 80 -5.39 6.23 0.38
N PRO A 81 -6.24 5.25 0.01
CA PRO A 81 -6.97 5.28 -1.26
C PRO A 81 -7.99 6.43 -1.34
N ALA A 82 -8.41 6.96 -0.18
CA ALA A 82 -9.32 8.08 -0.05
C ALA A 82 -9.05 8.87 1.24
N ALA A 83 -9.66 10.05 1.40
CA ALA A 83 -9.45 10.89 2.57
C ALA A 83 -10.20 10.39 3.82
N SER A 84 -11.20 9.53 3.64
CA SER A 84 -12.04 9.03 4.73
C SER A 84 -12.54 7.60 4.50
N ILE A 85 -13.01 6.94 5.57
CA ILE A 85 -13.66 5.62 5.49
C ILE A 85 -14.91 5.66 4.60
N PRO A 86 -15.84 6.64 4.72
CA PRO A 86 -16.99 6.74 3.82
C PRO A 86 -16.63 6.85 2.34
N GLU A 87 -15.58 7.60 1.99
CA GLU A 87 -15.09 7.67 0.61
C GLU A 87 -14.48 6.34 0.16
N ALA A 88 -13.71 5.66 0.99
CA ALA A 88 -13.19 4.33 0.67
C ALA A 88 -14.32 3.29 0.49
N GLU A 89 -15.39 3.36 1.29
CA GLU A 89 -16.61 2.56 1.11
C GLU A 89 -17.31 2.88 -0.21
N ALA A 90 -17.35 4.15 -0.60
CA ALA A 90 -17.89 4.55 -1.90
C ALA A 90 -17.05 4.01 -3.06
N LEU A 91 -15.72 3.95 -2.93
CA LEU A 91 -14.85 3.32 -3.93
C LEU A 91 -15.11 1.80 -4.04
N VAL A 92 -15.37 1.10 -2.93
CA VAL A 92 -15.75 -0.33 -2.98
C VAL A 92 -17.03 -0.52 -3.79
N ARG A 93 -18.10 0.23 -3.47
CA ARG A 93 -19.37 0.15 -4.21
C ARG A 93 -19.18 0.49 -5.69
N LEU A 94 -18.40 1.52 -5.97
CA LEU A 94 -18.15 1.94 -7.34
C LEU A 94 -17.39 0.88 -8.16
N ALA A 95 -16.41 0.20 -7.54
CA ALA A 95 -15.71 -0.92 -8.18
C ALA A 95 -16.69 -2.03 -8.60
N GLU A 96 -17.59 -2.41 -7.67
CA GLU A 96 -18.62 -3.42 -7.90
C GLU A 96 -19.61 -2.99 -8.99
N GLU A 97 -20.14 -1.76 -8.90
CA GLU A 97 -21.12 -1.20 -9.85
C GLU A 97 -20.56 -1.06 -11.27
N ALA A 98 -19.30 -0.63 -11.41
CA ALA A 98 -18.66 -0.44 -12.70
C ALA A 98 -18.01 -1.72 -13.26
N GLY A 99 -17.92 -2.79 -12.46
CA GLY A 99 -17.23 -4.03 -12.86
C GLY A 99 -15.73 -3.83 -13.07
N VAL A 100 -15.11 -2.92 -12.33
CA VAL A 100 -13.68 -2.63 -12.40
C VAL A 100 -12.95 -3.09 -11.15
N GLU A 101 -11.65 -3.33 -11.30
CA GLU A 101 -10.77 -3.67 -10.19
C GLU A 101 -10.09 -2.40 -9.68
N ILE A 102 -10.13 -2.20 -8.37
CA ILE A 102 -9.40 -1.13 -7.68
C ILE A 102 -8.41 -1.75 -6.72
N GLY A 103 -7.12 -1.68 -7.09
CA GLY A 103 -5.99 -2.01 -6.23
C GLY A 103 -5.51 -0.80 -5.43
N VAL A 104 -4.84 -1.03 -4.30
CA VAL A 104 -4.14 0.04 -3.57
C VAL A 104 -2.73 -0.36 -3.19
N GLN A 105 -1.81 0.59 -3.31
CA GLN A 105 -0.38 0.36 -3.17
C GLN A 105 0.05 0.01 -1.74
N ARG A 106 0.84 -1.05 -1.65
CA ARG A 106 1.51 -1.67 -0.49
C ARG A 106 2.81 -2.36 -0.92
N PRO A 107 3.81 -1.62 -1.41
CA PRO A 107 5.02 -2.20 -2.01
C PRO A 107 5.83 -3.08 -1.04
N LEU A 108 5.73 -2.86 0.27
CA LEU A 108 6.44 -3.66 1.29
C LEU A 108 6.03 -5.14 1.27
N ARG A 109 4.82 -5.47 0.81
CA ARG A 109 4.38 -6.86 0.73
C ARG A 109 5.22 -7.67 -0.25
N TRP A 110 5.82 -7.03 -1.26
CA TRP A 110 6.57 -7.70 -2.32
C TRP A 110 8.07 -7.78 -2.02
N GLN A 111 8.42 -7.63 -0.74
CA GLN A 111 9.77 -7.93 -0.29
C GLN A 111 10.07 -9.40 -0.65
N PRO A 112 11.23 -9.69 -1.30
CA PRO A 112 11.50 -11.03 -1.84
C PRO A 112 11.38 -12.17 -0.83
N ALA A 113 11.85 -12.01 0.41
CA ALA A 113 11.70 -13.02 1.44
C ALA A 113 10.23 -13.28 1.84
N LEU A 114 9.31 -12.31 1.68
CA LEU A 114 7.87 -12.56 1.81
C LEU A 114 7.32 -13.41 0.65
N GLN A 115 7.84 -13.23 -0.57
CA GLN A 115 7.41 -13.93 -1.78
C GLN A 115 8.01 -15.34 -1.88
N ASP A 116 9.29 -15.46 -1.54
CA ASP A 116 10.10 -16.69 -1.59
C ASP A 116 10.04 -17.48 -0.27
N GLY A 117 9.25 -17.01 0.69
CA GLY A 117 9.08 -17.64 1.99
C GLY A 117 8.59 -19.10 1.89
N PRO A 118 8.67 -19.89 2.97
CA PRO A 118 8.35 -21.30 2.91
C PRO A 118 6.88 -21.50 2.49
N PRO A 119 6.57 -22.18 1.36
CA PRO A 119 5.21 -22.25 0.81
C PRO A 119 4.22 -22.99 1.74
N ALA A 120 4.74 -23.89 2.57
CA ALA A 120 3.98 -24.63 3.56
C ALA A 120 3.75 -23.84 4.87
N LEU A 121 4.34 -22.65 5.03
CA LEU A 121 4.22 -21.86 6.25
C LEU A 121 2.75 -21.52 6.54
N ARG A 122 2.33 -21.79 7.77
CA ARG A 122 1.03 -21.39 8.34
C ARG A 122 1.29 -20.62 9.63
N PRO A 123 1.48 -19.29 9.57
CA PRO A 123 1.90 -18.52 10.73
C PRO A 123 0.90 -18.63 11.88
N SER A 124 1.39 -19.09 13.03
CA SER A 124 0.68 -19.02 14.30
C SER A 124 1.05 -17.76 15.07
N LEU A 125 2.27 -17.25 14.85
CA LEU A 125 2.82 -16.04 15.44
C LEU A 125 3.44 -15.17 14.35
N VAL A 126 3.18 -13.87 14.44
CA VAL A 126 3.86 -12.80 13.68
C VAL A 126 4.36 -11.77 14.70
N LEU A 127 5.62 -11.39 14.62
CA LEU A 127 6.23 -10.34 15.43
C LEU A 127 6.76 -9.27 14.47
N LEU A 128 6.34 -8.03 14.66
CA LEU A 128 6.86 -6.89 13.91
C LEU A 128 7.45 -5.89 14.90
N GLN A 129 8.72 -5.56 14.73
CA GLN A 129 9.41 -4.55 15.52
C GLN A 129 9.90 -3.45 14.60
N GLN A 130 9.64 -2.20 14.98
CA GLN A 130 10.05 -1.07 14.19
C GLN A 130 10.50 0.12 15.02
N ASP A 131 11.67 0.64 14.66
CA ASP A 131 12.21 1.93 15.05
C ASP A 131 11.93 2.91 13.91
N VAL A 132 11.18 3.96 14.22
CA VAL A 132 10.74 4.95 13.23
C VAL A 132 11.41 6.29 13.48
N PRO A 133 12.02 6.90 12.44
CA PRO A 133 12.46 8.28 12.51
C PRO A 133 11.31 9.23 12.84
N ASP A 134 11.67 10.41 13.33
CA ASP A 134 10.73 11.50 13.52
C ASP A 134 10.11 11.97 12.20
N GLY A 135 8.97 12.67 12.28
CA GLY A 135 8.29 13.24 11.11
C GLY A 135 7.29 12.31 10.42
N ARG A 136 7.38 10.98 10.57
CA ARG A 136 6.37 10.06 10.00
C ARG A 136 5.07 10.04 10.80
N PRO A 137 3.89 10.19 10.17
CA PRO A 137 2.61 10.18 10.89
C PRO A 137 2.24 8.78 11.37
N TRP A 138 1.82 8.66 12.63
CA TRP A 138 1.42 7.38 13.25
C TRP A 138 0.36 6.59 12.46
N PRO A 139 -0.69 7.21 11.87
CA PRO A 139 -1.64 6.48 11.04
C PRO A 139 -1.02 5.74 9.85
N ARG A 140 0.02 6.30 9.21
CA ARG A 140 0.75 5.63 8.12
C ARG A 140 1.51 4.42 8.65
N LEU A 141 2.24 4.59 9.75
CA LEU A 141 3.03 3.52 10.37
C LEU A 141 2.16 2.35 10.84
N LEU A 142 1.01 2.65 11.46
CA LEU A 142 0.04 1.64 11.85
C LEU A 142 -0.55 0.93 10.63
N ALA A 143 -0.80 1.65 9.54
CA ALA A 143 -1.32 1.05 8.32
C ALA A 143 -0.32 0.06 7.71
N ASP A 144 0.95 0.45 7.56
CA ASP A 144 1.99 -0.43 7.01
C ASP A 144 2.17 -1.67 7.92
N ALA A 145 2.16 -1.50 9.23
CA ALA A 145 2.27 -2.59 10.19
C ALA A 145 1.07 -3.56 10.16
N VAL A 146 -0.15 -3.01 10.14
CA VAL A 146 -1.39 -3.80 10.02
C VAL A 146 -1.41 -4.57 8.71
N ASP A 147 -1.03 -3.91 7.63
CA ASP A 147 -1.02 -4.46 6.28
C ASP A 147 -0.07 -5.67 6.19
N LEU A 148 1.18 -5.50 6.61
CA LEU A 148 2.17 -6.59 6.64
C LEU A 148 1.72 -7.75 7.52
N CYS A 149 1.21 -7.47 8.72
CA CYS A 149 0.72 -8.52 9.61
C CYS A 149 -0.47 -9.28 9.01
N THR A 150 -1.36 -8.58 8.29
CA THR A 150 -2.53 -9.19 7.64
C THR A 150 -2.10 -10.04 6.46
N ALA A 151 -1.19 -9.54 5.62
CA ALA A 151 -0.63 -10.29 4.50
C ALA A 151 0.05 -11.58 4.97
N VAL A 152 0.94 -11.49 5.97
CA VAL A 152 1.67 -12.65 6.51
C VAL A 152 0.73 -13.63 7.23
N ALA A 153 -0.31 -13.17 7.90
CA ALA A 153 -1.32 -14.05 8.51
C ALA A 153 -2.16 -14.82 7.48
N GLY A 154 -1.95 -14.60 6.18
CA GLY A 154 -2.74 -15.18 5.10
C GLY A 154 -4.10 -14.52 4.92
N GLY A 155 -4.23 -13.27 5.35
CA GLY A 155 -5.45 -12.47 5.31
C GLY A 155 -6.51 -12.86 6.36
N GLY A 156 -7.66 -12.22 6.25
CA GLY A 156 -8.86 -12.51 7.05
C GLY A 156 -9.11 -11.50 8.19
N GLY A 157 -10.31 -11.61 8.76
CA GLY A 157 -10.77 -10.66 9.77
C GLY A 157 -10.00 -10.75 11.10
N VAL A 158 -9.90 -9.61 11.78
CA VAL A 158 -9.32 -9.50 13.13
C VAL A 158 -10.43 -9.63 14.17
N ARG A 159 -10.31 -10.65 15.04
CA ARG A 159 -11.26 -10.93 16.12
C ARG A 159 -11.07 -10.03 17.32
N ARG A 160 -9.82 -9.79 17.72
CA ARG A 160 -9.47 -9.03 18.93
C ARG A 160 -8.28 -8.13 18.65
N VAL A 161 -8.35 -6.93 19.23
CA VAL A 161 -7.31 -5.90 19.18
C VAL A 161 -7.00 -5.49 20.61
N GLU A 162 -5.73 -5.47 20.95
CA GLU A 162 -5.19 -4.90 22.17
C GLU A 162 -4.12 -3.91 21.79
N ALA A 163 -4.05 -2.77 22.49
CA ALA A 163 -3.13 -1.71 22.14
C ALA A 163 -2.75 -0.92 23.39
N ALA A 164 -1.52 -0.45 23.43
CA ALA A 164 -1.00 0.44 24.46
C ALA A 164 -0.06 1.46 23.80
N ALA A 165 -0.05 2.68 24.34
CA ALA A 165 0.86 3.73 23.90
C ALA A 165 1.64 4.27 25.10
N VAL A 166 2.92 4.56 24.88
CA VAL A 166 3.71 5.44 25.74
C VAL A 166 3.72 6.81 25.09
N ARG A 167 3.41 7.84 25.89
CA ARG A 167 3.33 9.22 25.43
C ARG A 167 4.31 10.08 26.21
N ARG A 168 4.97 10.99 25.50
CA ARG A 168 5.75 12.07 26.09
C ARG A 168 5.06 13.39 25.76
N ALA A 169 4.52 14.03 26.80
CA ALA A 169 3.53 15.10 26.65
C ALA A 169 2.35 14.64 25.76
N ALA A 170 1.93 15.46 24.78
CA ALA A 170 0.82 15.15 23.88
C ALA A 170 1.18 14.17 22.75
N HIS A 171 2.46 13.84 22.56
CA HIS A 171 2.94 13.08 21.41
C HIS A 171 3.19 11.60 21.78
N PRO A 172 2.63 10.63 21.04
CA PRO A 172 2.99 9.23 21.22
C PRO A 172 4.47 9.02 20.85
N GLU A 173 5.20 8.35 21.72
CA GLU A 173 6.63 8.02 21.58
C GLU A 173 6.82 6.55 21.19
N ALA A 174 6.00 5.66 21.76
CA ALA A 174 5.95 4.26 21.39
C ALA A 174 4.52 3.73 21.42
N MET A 175 4.25 2.71 20.61
CA MET A 175 2.98 2.01 20.52
C MET A 175 3.26 0.52 20.43
N ALA A 176 2.50 -0.27 21.17
CA ALA A 176 2.46 -1.71 21.00
C ALA A 176 1.02 -2.14 20.80
N PHE A 177 0.80 -3.09 19.89
CA PHE A 177 -0.52 -3.67 19.71
C PHE A 177 -0.45 -5.14 19.35
N THR A 178 -1.54 -5.83 19.63
CA THR A 178 -1.72 -7.24 19.34
C THR A 178 -2.99 -7.43 18.52
N LEU A 179 -2.88 -8.13 17.39
CA LEU A 179 -3.99 -8.52 16.55
C LEU A 179 -4.19 -10.04 16.66
N ARG A 180 -5.39 -10.47 17.06
CA ARG A 180 -5.77 -11.88 16.96
C ARG A 180 -6.67 -12.07 15.75
N PHE A 181 -6.16 -12.75 14.73
CA PHE A 181 -6.92 -13.07 13.53
C PHE A 181 -7.94 -14.18 13.79
N LEU A 182 -9.02 -14.20 13.00
CA LEU A 182 -10.06 -15.24 13.08
C LEU A 182 -9.49 -16.65 12.84
N ARG A 183 -8.45 -16.76 12.01
CA ARG A 183 -7.74 -18.01 11.70
C ARG A 183 -6.76 -18.46 12.81
N GLY A 184 -6.70 -17.76 13.93
CA GLY A 184 -5.91 -18.13 15.10
C GLY A 184 -4.53 -17.47 15.19
N THR A 185 -3.99 -16.98 14.08
CA THR A 185 -2.72 -16.23 14.05
C THR A 185 -2.73 -15.07 15.02
N LEU A 186 -1.64 -14.93 15.78
CA LEU A 186 -1.39 -13.82 16.67
C LEU A 186 -0.30 -12.94 16.06
N ALA A 187 -0.60 -11.66 15.81
CA ALA A 187 0.42 -10.68 15.47
C ALA A 187 0.68 -9.77 16.66
N GLN A 188 1.95 -9.56 17.01
CA GLN A 188 2.39 -8.57 17.99
C GLN A 188 3.27 -7.55 17.30
N VAL A 189 2.96 -6.28 17.51
CA VAL A 189 3.65 -5.16 16.87
C VAL A 189 4.17 -4.23 17.94
N SER A 190 5.42 -3.81 17.79
CA SER A 190 6.05 -2.77 18.60
C SER A 190 6.62 -1.71 17.67
N LEU A 191 6.12 -0.48 17.79
CA LEU A 191 6.58 0.69 17.06
C LEU A 191 7.14 1.69 18.07
N ARG A 192 8.36 2.20 17.88
CA ARG A 192 8.93 3.24 18.74
C ARG A 192 9.67 4.29 17.93
N ARG A 193 9.64 5.54 18.40
CA ARG A 193 10.50 6.58 17.82
C ARG A 193 11.95 6.26 18.08
N GLY A 194 12.80 6.47 17.09
CA GLY A 194 14.23 6.19 17.17
C GLY A 194 15.02 6.92 16.08
N PRO A 195 16.35 7.05 16.25
CA PRO A 195 17.19 7.80 15.32
C PRO A 195 17.44 7.07 13.99
N VAL A 196 17.13 5.77 13.90
CA VAL A 196 17.40 4.93 12.73
C VAL A 196 16.11 4.21 12.32
N ASP A 197 15.85 4.13 11.01
CA ASP A 197 14.76 3.33 10.47
C ASP A 197 15.15 1.85 10.47
N ARG A 198 14.74 1.13 11.51
CA ARG A 198 14.92 -0.33 11.61
C ARG A 198 13.57 -1.00 11.65
N ALA A 199 13.38 -2.04 10.87
CA ALA A 199 12.12 -2.75 10.84
C ALA A 199 12.40 -4.23 10.59
N SER A 200 11.89 -5.11 11.44
CA SER A 200 12.02 -6.55 11.27
C SER A 200 10.70 -7.25 11.50
N LEU A 201 10.45 -8.28 10.69
CA LEU A 201 9.30 -9.16 10.83
C LEU A 201 9.78 -10.59 11.01
N TYR A 202 9.23 -11.24 12.02
CA TYR A 202 9.36 -12.67 12.24
C TYR A 202 7.99 -13.32 12.16
N ALA A 203 7.89 -14.45 11.46
CA ALA A 203 6.69 -15.26 11.45
C ALA A 203 7.03 -16.74 11.60
N ALA A 204 6.25 -17.47 12.39
CA ALA A 204 6.47 -18.90 12.58
C ALA A 204 5.18 -19.67 12.85
N GLY A 205 5.20 -20.94 12.49
CA GLY A 205 4.11 -21.88 12.72
C GLY A 205 4.39 -23.22 12.02
N PRO A 206 3.37 -24.07 11.86
CA PRO A 206 3.51 -25.26 11.02
C PRO A 206 4.07 -24.91 9.65
N GLY A 207 5.00 -25.72 9.15
CA GLY A 207 5.62 -25.53 7.83
C GLY A 207 6.82 -24.57 7.80
N GLY A 208 7.21 -23.94 8.92
CA GLY A 208 8.52 -23.29 9.03
C GLY A 208 8.51 -21.96 9.78
N ARG A 209 9.50 -21.12 9.42
CA ARG A 209 9.64 -19.74 9.89
C ARG A 209 10.10 -18.82 8.76
N LEU A 210 9.84 -17.54 8.93
CA LEU A 210 10.20 -16.48 8.03
C LEU A 210 10.76 -15.30 8.84
N GLU A 211 11.88 -14.75 8.41
CA GLU A 211 12.51 -13.57 8.97
C GLU A 211 12.79 -12.58 7.85
N VAL A 212 12.33 -11.35 8.01
CA VAL A 212 12.45 -10.30 7.00
C VAL A 212 12.96 -9.02 7.65
N ASP A 213 13.98 -8.44 7.04
CA ASP A 213 14.48 -7.11 7.37
C ASP A 213 13.92 -6.09 6.37
N PHE A 214 13.27 -5.05 6.90
CA PHE A 214 12.73 -3.92 6.16
C PHE A 214 13.49 -2.62 6.45
N SER A 215 14.65 -2.70 7.12
CA SER A 215 15.41 -1.54 7.58
C SER A 215 15.73 -0.59 6.43
N GLY A 216 15.44 0.68 6.66
CA GLY A 216 15.53 1.75 5.67
C GLY A 216 14.47 1.72 4.56
N MET A 217 13.86 0.57 4.20
CA MET A 217 12.97 0.45 3.03
C MET A 217 11.79 1.43 3.09
N GLN A 218 11.15 1.54 4.26
CA GLN A 218 10.05 2.49 4.42
C GLN A 218 10.52 3.93 4.25
N ALA A 219 11.70 4.31 4.75
CA ALA A 219 12.26 5.65 4.54
C ALA A 219 12.52 5.93 3.06
N ARG A 220 13.04 4.95 2.31
CA ARG A 220 13.25 5.09 0.85
C ARG A 220 11.92 5.32 0.11
N LEU A 221 10.88 4.54 0.44
CA LEU A 221 9.55 4.72 -0.13
C LEU A 221 8.95 6.10 0.20
N ALA A 222 9.07 6.54 1.46
CA ALA A 222 8.58 7.86 1.87
C ALA A 222 9.29 9.01 1.12
N VAL A 223 10.58 8.84 0.79
CA VAL A 223 11.32 9.80 -0.03
C VAL A 223 10.77 9.85 -1.45
N LEU A 224 10.50 8.71 -2.09
CA LEU A 224 9.91 8.64 -3.43
C LEU A 224 8.49 9.20 -3.50
N GLU A 225 7.71 9.03 -2.42
CA GLU A 225 6.36 9.62 -2.31
C GLU A 225 6.41 11.15 -2.18
N ALA A 226 7.48 11.71 -1.58
CA ALA A 226 7.59 13.12 -1.21
C ALA A 226 8.35 14.01 -2.22
N ARG A 227 9.23 13.46 -3.06
CA ARG A 227 10.14 14.24 -3.92
C ARG A 227 9.60 14.51 -5.33
N GLN A 228 9.94 15.72 -5.79
CA GLN A 228 9.95 16.17 -7.19
C GLN A 228 11.25 16.99 -7.38
N ASN A 229 12.44 16.37 -7.54
CA ASN A 229 13.66 16.98 -8.17
C ASN A 229 14.99 16.20 -8.02
N GLU A 230 15.93 16.59 -8.90
CA GLU A 230 17.01 15.90 -9.62
C GLU A 230 18.21 15.28 -8.86
N ASP A 231 18.42 15.51 -7.55
CA ASP A 231 19.64 15.02 -6.87
C ASP A 231 19.46 13.64 -6.20
N ARG A 232 19.93 12.61 -6.92
CA ARG A 232 19.80 11.16 -6.60
C ARG A 232 21.07 10.56 -5.99
N PRO A 233 20.95 9.67 -4.97
CA PRO A 233 21.94 8.65 -4.67
C PRO A 233 21.59 7.32 -5.37
N ASP A 234 22.38 6.92 -6.38
CA ASP A 234 22.16 5.73 -7.24
C ASP A 234 21.97 4.40 -6.50
N ALA A 235 22.52 4.25 -5.30
CA ALA A 235 22.51 2.97 -4.56
C ALA A 235 21.23 2.72 -3.74
N LEU A 236 20.35 3.72 -3.56
CA LEU A 236 19.06 3.54 -2.87
C LEU A 236 17.95 2.99 -3.78
N GLU A 237 18.21 2.93 -5.09
CA GLU A 237 17.19 2.81 -6.12
C GLU A 237 16.79 1.36 -6.41
N THR A 238 17.74 0.41 -6.48
CA THR A 238 17.48 -0.94 -7.03
C THR A 238 16.46 -1.77 -6.24
N GLU A 239 16.60 -1.87 -4.91
CA GLU A 239 15.69 -2.69 -4.10
C GLU A 239 14.30 -2.08 -4.03
N THR A 240 14.20 -0.77 -3.79
CA THR A 240 12.91 -0.07 -3.71
C THR A 240 12.19 -0.11 -5.06
N ALA A 241 12.92 0.07 -6.16
CA ALA A 241 12.40 -0.07 -7.50
C ALA A 241 11.90 -1.49 -7.80
N ALA A 242 12.60 -2.52 -7.30
CA ALA A 242 12.15 -3.91 -7.44
C ALA A 242 10.80 -4.14 -6.74
N LEU A 243 10.59 -3.59 -5.54
CA LEU A 243 9.30 -3.67 -4.85
C LEU A 243 8.17 -3.00 -5.64
N VAL A 244 8.42 -1.78 -6.13
CA VAL A 244 7.44 -1.02 -6.93
C VAL A 244 7.15 -1.74 -8.25
N THR A 245 8.17 -2.32 -8.88
CA THR A 245 8.03 -3.07 -10.13
C THR A 245 7.20 -4.33 -9.91
N ALA A 246 7.53 -5.10 -8.88
CA ALA A 246 6.76 -6.29 -8.51
C ALA A 246 5.29 -5.97 -8.21
N GLU A 247 5.00 -4.78 -7.66
CA GLU A 247 3.63 -4.35 -7.38
C GLU A 247 2.80 -4.08 -8.61
N VAL A 248 3.37 -3.26 -9.50
CA VAL A 248 2.71 -2.92 -10.75
C VAL A 248 2.52 -4.18 -11.57
N HIS A 249 3.52 -5.06 -11.64
CA HIS A 249 3.43 -6.31 -12.38
C HIS A 249 2.36 -7.24 -11.79
N ALA A 250 2.36 -7.48 -10.47
CA ALA A 250 1.36 -8.31 -9.83
C ALA A 250 -0.08 -7.79 -10.06
N PHE A 251 -0.28 -6.47 -10.05
CA PHE A 251 -1.57 -5.88 -10.36
C PHE A 251 -1.97 -6.10 -11.83
N LEU A 252 -1.07 -5.81 -12.78
CA LEU A 252 -1.34 -6.00 -14.21
C LEU A 252 -1.56 -7.49 -14.58
N ASP A 253 -0.81 -8.39 -13.94
CA ASP A 253 -0.96 -9.84 -14.09
C ASP A 253 -2.34 -10.31 -13.58
N ALA A 254 -2.78 -9.81 -12.42
CA ALA A 254 -4.11 -10.10 -11.91
C ALA A 254 -5.20 -9.63 -12.88
N LEU A 255 -5.09 -8.40 -13.42
CA LEU A 255 -6.04 -7.89 -14.41
C LEU A 255 -6.06 -8.75 -15.69
N ALA A 256 -4.88 -9.11 -16.21
CA ALA A 256 -4.76 -9.96 -17.39
C ALA A 256 -5.37 -11.35 -17.17
N ALA A 257 -5.22 -11.89 -15.95
CA ALA A 257 -5.79 -13.17 -15.53
C ALA A 257 -7.27 -13.07 -15.09
N ARG A 258 -7.87 -11.87 -15.10
CA ARG A 258 -9.23 -11.59 -14.57
C ARG A 258 -9.39 -12.05 -13.12
N GLN A 259 -8.35 -11.81 -12.32
CA GLN A 259 -8.32 -12.07 -10.89
C GLN A 259 -8.47 -10.75 -10.12
N PRO A 260 -8.94 -10.82 -8.86
CA PRO A 260 -8.98 -9.64 -7.99
C PRO A 260 -7.61 -9.01 -7.83
N ALA A 261 -7.58 -7.68 -7.63
CA ALA A 261 -6.33 -6.97 -7.33
C ALA A 261 -5.59 -7.60 -6.11
N PRO A 262 -4.25 -7.74 -6.14
CA PRO A 262 -3.48 -8.38 -5.05
C PRO A 262 -3.65 -7.70 -3.69
N VAL A 263 -3.89 -6.39 -3.71
CA VAL A 263 -4.34 -5.60 -2.55
C VAL A 263 -5.55 -4.80 -2.98
N SER A 264 -6.74 -5.35 -2.75
CA SER A 264 -8.00 -4.74 -3.18
C SER A 264 -8.39 -3.51 -2.34
N ILE A 265 -9.25 -2.66 -2.89
CA ILE A 265 -9.88 -1.56 -2.15
C ILE A 265 -10.64 -2.04 -0.90
N LEU A 266 -11.23 -3.24 -0.95
CA LEU A 266 -11.90 -3.85 0.20
C LEU A 266 -10.92 -4.15 1.34
N GLU A 267 -9.76 -4.72 1.01
CA GLU A 267 -8.70 -5.00 1.97
C GLU A 267 -8.08 -3.71 2.55
N ALA A 268 -7.89 -2.70 1.68
CA ALA A 268 -7.47 -1.38 2.10
C ALA A 268 -8.47 -0.72 3.06
N LEU A 269 -9.77 -0.81 2.81
CA LEU A 269 -10.83 -0.34 3.70
C LEU A 269 -10.80 -1.04 5.06
N GLN A 270 -10.58 -2.36 5.07
CA GLN A 270 -10.42 -3.12 6.33
C GLN A 270 -9.21 -2.63 7.12
N THR A 271 -8.10 -2.34 6.44
CA THR A 271 -6.91 -1.75 7.06
C THR A 271 -7.22 -0.36 7.63
N MET A 272 -7.91 0.51 6.89
CA MET A 272 -8.31 1.85 7.38
C MET A 272 -9.15 1.76 8.66
N ARG A 273 -10.16 0.88 8.68
CA ARG A 273 -11.03 0.65 9.85
C ARG A 273 -10.23 0.12 11.05
N LEU A 274 -9.28 -0.77 10.82
CA LEU A 274 -8.45 -1.31 11.90
C LEU A 274 -7.49 -0.25 12.47
N VAL A 275 -6.89 0.56 11.61
CA VAL A 275 -6.06 1.70 12.03
C VAL A 275 -6.87 2.70 12.82
N GLU A 276 -8.09 3.05 12.40
CA GLU A 276 -8.97 3.94 13.16
C GLU A 276 -9.29 3.35 14.55
N ARG A 277 -9.65 2.07 14.62
CA ARG A 277 -9.91 1.36 15.89
C ARG A 277 -8.69 1.33 16.80
N LEU A 278 -7.49 1.13 16.24
CA LEU A 278 -6.23 1.20 16.99
C LEU A 278 -6.00 2.60 17.52
N MET A 279 -6.10 3.62 16.66
CA MET A 279 -5.93 5.02 17.03
C MET A 279 -6.91 5.45 18.13
N GLN A 280 -8.17 5.00 18.10
CA GLN A 280 -9.15 5.27 19.15
C GLN A 280 -8.76 4.65 20.50
N ARG A 281 -8.14 3.46 20.51
CA ARG A 281 -7.67 2.79 21.73
C ARG A 281 -6.35 3.33 22.26
N LEU A 282 -5.54 3.90 21.37
CA LEU A 282 -4.25 4.49 21.68
C LEU A 282 -4.38 5.96 22.13
N ARG A 283 -5.57 6.56 22.02
CA ARG A 283 -5.88 7.92 22.52
C ARG A 283 -5.69 7.98 24.02
#